data_AF-A0A915LE39-F1
#
_entry.id   AF-A0A915LE39-F1
#
_cell.length_a   1.000
_cell.length_b   1.000
_cell.length_c   1.000
_cell.angle_alpha   90.00
_cell.angle_beta   90.00
_cell.angle_gamma   90.00
#
_symmetry.space_group_name_H-M   'P 1'
#
loop_
_entity.id
_entity.type
_entity.pdbx_description
1 polymer ?
#
loop_
_entity_poly.entity_id
_entity_poly.type
_entity_poly.pdbx_seq_one_letter_code
_entity_poly.pdbx_strand_id
1 'polypeptide(L)'
;MNNFNAFSVASSSADPPPPPLAESKREEYLAKILHTERRFNDLRLKLHKAKMSQFEKLQDDILNRRCSIFLRRKAQLDSEFDTRRKNLQIIKTLRLDALTRKLNFQREFALNNFEHDKEYTKQQISKKIDEKLEQVENEMKQIEDNFYQEILSSFNKNNNLTTNKSSKQHLGKLKWGINRYLIENNENSKNKKEEDLRKFQVRLFDNNSERDRIDNMSELYAMINALECLEKVYSRDYVPSKEYTAECSKLLVQIKVALRLVPGMSIEEFVRQYRIQCPAALERIREDRPITVRDDKGNQLKCIADIVELFITSLDQLKLNIRAVDELFPNLTELYASINAMSTLPDDFDAKVKVKYWYKLHGMAAHEELSDETARQMIFELEAGYNAFQRFLRSS
;
A
#
# COMPACT_ATOMS: atom_id res chain seq x y z
N MET A 1 0.54 118.34 -6.91
CA MET A 1 1.43 117.81 -5.85
C MET A 1 1.71 116.37 -6.25
N ASN A 2 2.90 115.91 -6.67
CA ASN A 2 4.27 116.36 -6.44
C ASN A 2 5.15 116.12 -7.68
N ASN A 3 6.11 117.02 -7.86
CA ASN A 3 7.29 116.91 -8.73
C ASN A 3 8.13 115.65 -8.39
N PHE A 4 8.82 115.05 -9.37
CA PHE A 4 10.25 115.30 -9.58
C PHE A 4 10.86 114.46 -10.73
N ASN A 5 11.64 115.18 -11.54
CA ASN A 5 12.80 114.79 -12.37
C ASN A 5 12.66 113.93 -13.62
N ALA A 6 12.70 114.66 -14.73
CA ALA A 6 13.40 114.27 -15.95
C ALA A 6 14.89 113.94 -15.66
N PHE A 7 15.34 112.78 -16.12
CA PHE A 7 16.73 112.55 -16.47
C PHE A 7 16.79 111.97 -17.89
N SER A 8 17.26 112.80 -18.80
CA SER A 8 17.79 112.41 -20.10
C SER A 8 19.01 111.52 -19.85
N VAL A 9 18.96 110.26 -20.30
CA VAL A 9 20.15 109.41 -20.43
C VAL A 9 20.24 108.99 -21.88
N ALA A 10 21.39 109.34 -22.44
CA ALA A 10 21.77 109.20 -23.83
C ALA A 10 21.63 107.76 -24.35
N SER A 11 21.15 107.68 -25.59
CA SER A 11 21.36 106.58 -26.52
C SER A 11 22.82 106.15 -26.55
N SER A 12 23.10 104.97 -26.00
CA SER A 12 24.33 104.22 -26.21
C SER A 12 23.93 102.88 -26.84
N SER A 13 23.80 102.88 -28.16
CA SER A 13 23.84 101.67 -28.98
C SER A 13 25.27 101.12 -28.93
N ALA A 14 25.54 100.26 -27.96
CA ALA A 14 26.74 99.43 -27.95
C ALA A 14 26.26 98.00 -27.84
N ASP A 15 26.20 97.31 -28.99
CA ASP A 15 26.07 95.87 -29.00
C ASP A 15 27.18 95.28 -28.09
N PRO A 16 26.86 94.31 -27.22
CA PRO A 16 27.85 93.69 -26.37
C PRO A 16 28.96 93.08 -27.23
N PRO A 17 30.24 93.15 -26.79
CA PRO A 17 31.35 92.66 -27.58
C PRO A 17 31.17 91.16 -27.87
N PRO A 18 31.52 90.68 -29.08
CA PRO A 18 31.29 89.30 -29.46
C PRO A 18 32.04 88.37 -28.50
N PRO A 19 31.39 87.29 -28.02
CA PRO A 19 31.98 86.39 -27.05
C PRO A 19 33.28 85.79 -27.63
N PRO A 20 34.33 85.60 -26.80
CA PRO A 20 35.59 85.01 -27.22
C PRO A 20 35.35 83.69 -27.98
N LEU A 21 36.14 83.45 -29.03
CA LEU A 21 35.95 82.36 -30.01
C LEU A 21 35.69 80.97 -29.40
N ALA A 22 36.20 80.71 -28.19
CA ALA A 22 35.98 79.49 -27.43
C ALA A 22 34.56 79.38 -26.85
N GLU A 23 33.97 80.48 -26.38
CA GLU A 23 32.60 80.53 -25.87
C GLU A 23 31.57 80.35 -26.99
N SER A 24 31.78 80.98 -28.15
CA SER A 24 30.91 80.80 -29.32
C SER A 24 30.91 79.36 -29.84
N LYS A 25 32.09 78.71 -29.90
CA LYS A 25 32.18 77.27 -30.22
C LYS A 25 31.50 76.38 -29.18
N ARG A 26 31.62 76.72 -27.89
CA ARG A 26 30.96 75.98 -26.80
C ARG A 26 29.44 76.05 -26.93
N GLU A 27 28.88 77.22 -27.24
CA GLU A 27 27.45 77.39 -27.50
C GLU A 27 26.98 76.60 -28.72
N GLU A 28 27.77 76.59 -29.80
CA GLU A 28 27.48 75.78 -30.99
C GLU A 28 27.45 74.28 -30.69
N TYR A 29 28.41 73.77 -29.90
CA TYR A 29 28.43 72.37 -29.48
C TYR A 29 27.26 72.04 -28.55
N LEU A 30 26.91 72.92 -27.61
CA LEU A 30 25.75 72.74 -26.75
C LEU A 30 24.45 72.69 -27.56
N ALA A 31 24.29 73.56 -28.55
CA ALA A 31 23.14 73.55 -29.45
C ALA A 31 23.05 72.24 -30.25
N LYS A 32 24.18 71.72 -30.75
CA LYS A 32 24.24 70.42 -31.43
C LYS A 32 23.86 69.27 -30.50
N ILE A 33 24.37 69.24 -29.27
CA ILE A 33 24.04 68.23 -28.26
C ILE A 33 22.55 68.23 -27.98
N LEU A 34 21.98 69.40 -27.65
CA LEU A 34 20.54 69.54 -27.36
C LEU A 34 19.66 69.13 -28.55
N HIS A 35 20.06 69.47 -29.77
CA HIS A 35 19.36 69.04 -30.98
C HIS A 35 19.42 67.51 -31.16
N THR A 36 20.58 66.90 -30.94
CA THR A 36 20.73 65.44 -31.02
C THR A 36 19.95 64.70 -29.93
N GLU A 37 19.91 65.22 -28.70
CA GLU A 37 19.11 64.66 -27.61
C GLU A 37 17.62 64.72 -27.90
N ARG A 38 17.10 65.85 -28.41
CA ARG A 38 15.70 65.93 -28.87
C ARG A 38 15.39 64.89 -29.94
N ARG A 39 16.25 64.79 -30.96
CA ARG A 39 16.05 63.85 -32.07
C ARG A 39 16.10 62.38 -31.60
N PHE A 40 16.98 62.07 -30.65
CA PHE A 40 17.05 60.75 -30.02
C PHE A 40 15.77 60.44 -29.24
N ASN A 41 15.29 61.39 -28.44
CA ASN A 41 14.04 61.24 -27.68
C ASN A 41 12.82 61.05 -28.59
N ASP A 42 12.73 61.78 -29.70
CA ASP A 42 11.69 61.59 -30.71
C ASP A 42 11.73 60.20 -31.35
N LEU A 43 12.92 59.71 -31.70
CA LEU A 43 13.09 58.37 -32.26
C LEU A 43 12.74 57.29 -31.24
N ARG A 44 13.13 57.47 -29.98
CA ARG A 44 12.77 56.57 -28.87
C ARG A 44 11.25 56.50 -28.69
N LEU A 45 10.56 57.65 -28.77
CA LEU A 45 9.10 57.71 -28.68
C LEU A 45 8.43 57.00 -29.86
N LYS A 46 8.94 57.21 -31.08
CA LYS A 46 8.47 56.53 -32.30
C LYS A 46 8.65 55.02 -32.23
N LEU A 47 9.81 54.56 -31.78
CA LEU A 47 10.10 53.13 -31.58
C LEU A 47 9.16 52.53 -30.54
N HIS A 48 8.93 53.23 -29.42
CA HIS A 48 8.03 52.75 -28.38
C HIS A 48 6.59 52.62 -28.88
N LYS A 49 6.07 53.62 -29.60
CA LYS A 49 4.75 53.56 -30.23
C LYS A 49 4.64 52.40 -31.23
N ALA A 50 5.64 52.22 -32.09
CA ALA A 50 5.66 51.13 -33.06
C ALA A 50 5.65 49.75 -32.38
N LYS A 51 6.40 49.58 -31.27
CA LYS A 51 6.37 48.35 -30.47
C LYS A 51 5.01 48.13 -29.81
N MET A 52 4.41 49.15 -29.22
CA MET A 52 3.08 49.04 -28.60
C MET A 52 2.03 48.61 -29.63
N SER A 53 2.02 49.23 -30.81
CA SER A 53 1.10 48.82 -31.89
C SER A 53 1.36 47.39 -32.41
N GLN A 54 2.59 46.90 -32.37
CA GLN A 54 2.88 45.49 -32.68
C GLN A 54 2.31 44.56 -31.61
N PHE A 55 2.44 44.91 -30.33
CA PHE A 55 1.86 44.13 -29.23
C PHE A 55 0.35 44.14 -29.25
N GLU A 56 -0.29 45.28 -29.53
CA GLU A 56 -1.74 45.38 -29.67
C GLU A 56 -2.26 44.51 -30.81
N LYS A 57 -1.58 44.51 -31.98
CA LYS A 57 -1.93 43.61 -33.10
C LYS A 57 -1.76 42.14 -32.75
N LEU A 58 -0.66 41.78 -32.09
CA LEU A 58 -0.44 40.41 -31.62
C LEU A 58 -1.49 39.99 -30.59
N GLN A 59 -1.86 40.87 -29.68
CA GLN A 59 -2.91 40.63 -28.70
C GLN A 59 -4.26 40.41 -29.36
N ASP A 60 -4.62 41.24 -30.36
CA ASP A 60 -5.84 41.10 -31.14
C ASP A 60 -5.85 39.80 -31.97
N ASP A 61 -4.71 39.45 -32.59
CA ASP A 61 -4.55 38.19 -33.33
C ASP A 61 -4.65 36.95 -32.43
N ILE A 62 -4.20 37.04 -31.17
CA ILE A 62 -4.34 35.97 -30.18
C ILE A 62 -5.79 35.85 -29.73
N LEU A 63 -6.43 36.97 -29.37
CA LEU A 63 -7.85 37.02 -28.97
C LEU A 63 -8.76 36.47 -30.06
N ASN A 64 -8.51 36.86 -31.31
CA ASN A 64 -9.29 36.43 -32.47
C ASN A 64 -8.83 35.09 -33.07
N ARG A 65 -7.89 34.39 -32.41
CA ARG A 65 -7.35 33.07 -32.82
C ARG A 65 -6.77 33.05 -34.24
N ARG A 66 -6.23 34.16 -34.72
CA ARG A 66 -5.60 34.32 -36.04
C ARG A 66 -4.08 34.23 -36.01
N CYS A 67 -3.46 34.25 -34.82
CA CYS A 67 -2.02 34.20 -34.70
C CYS A 67 -1.45 32.84 -35.21
N SER A 68 -0.73 32.90 -36.33
CA SER A 68 -0.23 31.72 -37.07
C SER A 68 0.72 30.84 -36.25
N ILE A 69 1.53 31.45 -35.37
CA ILE A 69 2.49 30.74 -34.51
C ILE A 69 1.76 29.83 -33.53
N PHE A 70 0.72 30.35 -32.86
CA PHE A 70 -0.09 29.57 -31.91
C PHE A 70 -0.92 28.50 -32.61
N LEU A 71 -1.53 28.82 -33.77
CA LEU A 71 -2.30 27.84 -34.54
C LEU A 71 -1.44 26.66 -35.00
N ARG A 72 -0.23 26.93 -35.50
CA ARG A 72 0.72 25.89 -35.90
C ARG A 72 1.12 25.01 -34.72
N ARG A 73 1.42 25.62 -33.57
CA ARG A 73 1.80 24.86 -32.37
C ARG A 73 0.66 24.03 -31.83
N LYS A 74 -0.56 24.56 -31.83
CA LYS A 74 -1.78 23.83 -31.46
C LYS A 74 -1.99 22.61 -32.35
N ALA A 75 -1.92 22.77 -33.67
CA ALA A 75 -2.09 21.66 -34.61
C ALA A 75 -1.02 20.56 -34.42
N GLN A 76 0.22 20.92 -34.09
CA GLN A 76 1.26 19.96 -33.74
C GLN A 76 0.91 19.19 -32.45
N LEU A 77 0.48 19.90 -31.40
CA LEU A 77 0.09 19.28 -30.13
C LEU A 77 -1.12 18.36 -30.29
N ASP A 78 -2.11 18.74 -31.10
CA ASP A 78 -3.27 17.90 -31.40
C ASP A 78 -2.83 16.59 -32.11
N SER A 79 -1.91 16.69 -33.08
CA SER A 79 -1.33 15.52 -33.76
C SER A 79 -0.52 14.62 -32.84
N GLU A 80 0.29 15.20 -31.94
CA GLU A 80 1.06 14.46 -30.93
C GLU A 80 0.12 13.73 -29.97
N PHE A 81 -0.95 14.40 -29.54
CA PHE A 81 -1.96 13.83 -28.64
C PHE A 81 -2.69 12.66 -29.27
N ASP A 82 -3.12 12.79 -30.53
CA ASP A 82 -3.78 11.70 -31.26
C ASP A 82 -2.87 10.49 -31.46
N THR A 83 -1.59 10.73 -31.75
CA THR A 83 -0.57 9.67 -31.85
C THR A 83 -0.41 8.95 -30.51
N ARG A 84 -0.30 9.71 -29.41
CA ARG A 84 -0.18 9.14 -28.06
C ARG A 84 -1.42 8.33 -27.67
N ARG A 85 -2.62 8.82 -27.99
CA ARG A 85 -3.89 8.11 -27.77
C ARG A 85 -3.92 6.78 -28.52
N LYS A 86 -3.52 6.75 -29.80
CA LYS A 86 -3.44 5.51 -30.59
C LYS A 86 -2.43 4.51 -30.00
N ASN A 87 -1.25 4.99 -29.62
CA ASN A 87 -0.23 4.13 -29.00
C ASN A 87 -0.70 3.53 -27.68
N LEU A 88 -1.39 4.30 -26.84
CA LEU A 88 -1.96 3.79 -25.60
C LEU A 88 -3.01 2.70 -25.86
N GLN A 89 -3.83 2.86 -26.90
CA GLN A 89 -4.81 1.85 -27.28
C GLN A 89 -4.15 0.55 -27.72
N ILE A 90 -3.07 0.61 -28.53
CA ILE A 90 -2.29 -0.56 -28.96
C ILE A 90 -1.65 -1.27 -27.76
N ILE A 91 -1.07 -0.52 -26.82
CA ILE A 91 -0.48 -1.11 -25.61
C ILE A 91 -1.56 -1.83 -24.78
N LYS A 92 -2.75 -1.23 -24.66
CA LYS A 92 -3.87 -1.83 -23.93
C LYS A 92 -4.31 -3.14 -24.58
N THR A 93 -4.46 -3.19 -25.91
CA THR A 93 -4.84 -4.43 -26.61
C THR A 93 -3.77 -5.51 -26.47
N LEU A 94 -2.50 -5.19 -26.67
CA LEU A 94 -1.40 -6.16 -26.52
C LEU A 94 -1.31 -6.74 -25.11
N ARG A 95 -1.56 -5.93 -24.07
CA ARG A 95 -1.60 -6.40 -22.68
C ARG A 95 -2.77 -7.36 -22.42
N LEU A 96 -3.96 -7.04 -22.95
CA LEU A 96 -5.13 -7.91 -22.83
C LEU A 96 -4.92 -9.25 -23.55
N ASP A 97 -4.30 -9.24 -24.74
CA ASP A 97 -3.98 -10.46 -25.48
C ASP A 97 -2.93 -11.32 -24.77
N ALA A 98 -1.94 -10.70 -24.14
CA ALA A 98 -0.94 -11.41 -23.33
C ALA A 98 -1.58 -12.09 -22.10
N LEU A 99 -2.48 -11.39 -21.41
CA LEU A 99 -3.23 -11.93 -20.28
C LEU A 99 -4.14 -13.09 -20.70
N THR A 100 -4.88 -12.91 -21.79
CA THR A 100 -5.77 -13.95 -22.34
C THR A 100 -4.98 -15.22 -22.68
N ARG A 101 -3.84 -15.09 -23.36
CA ARG A 101 -2.97 -16.23 -23.68
C ARG A 101 -2.47 -16.96 -22.43
N LYS A 102 -2.01 -16.22 -21.42
CA LYS A 102 -1.54 -16.81 -20.16
C LYS A 102 -2.65 -17.59 -19.45
N LEU A 103 -3.85 -17.03 -19.40
CA LEU A 103 -5.00 -17.63 -18.72
C LEU A 103 -5.46 -18.91 -19.45
N ASN A 104 -5.52 -18.87 -20.78
CA ASN A 104 -5.83 -20.05 -21.59
C ASN A 104 -4.81 -21.16 -21.37
N PHE A 105 -3.51 -20.83 -21.35
CA PHE A 105 -2.45 -21.81 -21.14
C PHE A 105 -2.52 -22.46 -19.75
N GLN A 106 -2.79 -21.67 -18.71
CA GLN A 106 -2.99 -22.19 -17.36
C GLN A 106 -4.19 -23.12 -17.27
N ARG A 107 -5.30 -22.77 -17.95
CA ARG A 107 -6.49 -23.62 -18.02
C ARG A 107 -6.21 -24.94 -18.73
N GLU A 108 -5.53 -24.91 -19.87
CA GLU A 108 -5.14 -26.12 -20.60
C GLU A 108 -4.19 -27.00 -19.77
N PHE A 109 -3.22 -26.41 -19.09
CA PHE A 109 -2.31 -27.13 -18.22
C PHE A 109 -3.04 -27.80 -17.05
N ALA A 110 -3.97 -27.09 -16.41
CA ALA A 110 -4.78 -27.64 -15.32
C ALA A 110 -5.67 -28.80 -15.79
N LEU A 111 -6.26 -28.68 -16.99
CA LEU A 111 -7.07 -29.75 -17.60
C LEU A 111 -6.22 -31.00 -17.89
N ASN A 112 -5.04 -30.82 -18.47
CA ASN A 112 -4.14 -31.94 -18.76
C ASN A 112 -3.65 -32.63 -17.48
N ASN A 113 -3.29 -31.87 -16.44
CA ASN A 113 -2.91 -32.45 -15.15
C ASN A 113 -4.05 -33.23 -14.52
N PHE A 114 -5.28 -32.67 -14.54
CA PHE A 114 -6.44 -33.36 -14.01
C PHE A 114 -6.71 -34.69 -14.72
N GLU A 115 -6.67 -34.72 -16.06
CA GLU A 115 -6.83 -35.98 -16.80
C GLU A 115 -5.68 -36.97 -16.53
N HIS A 116 -4.45 -36.48 -16.36
CA HIS A 116 -3.31 -37.33 -16.01
C HIS A 116 -3.46 -37.95 -14.61
N ASP A 117 -3.81 -37.14 -13.60
CA ASP A 117 -4.02 -37.60 -12.22
C ASP A 117 -5.16 -38.63 -12.12
N LYS A 118 -6.23 -38.39 -12.89
CA LYS A 118 -7.36 -39.32 -13.02
C LYS A 118 -6.93 -40.65 -13.61
N GLU A 119 -6.16 -40.64 -14.71
CA GLU A 119 -5.68 -41.87 -15.34
C GLU A 119 -4.69 -42.62 -14.43
N TYR A 120 -3.80 -41.90 -13.75
CA TYR A 120 -2.89 -42.46 -12.76
C TYR A 120 -3.64 -43.13 -11.60
N THR A 121 -4.66 -42.46 -11.07
CA THR A 121 -5.49 -43.00 -9.98
C THR A 121 -6.23 -44.26 -10.43
N LYS A 122 -6.78 -44.25 -11.65
CA LYS A 122 -7.43 -45.41 -12.25
C LYS A 122 -6.46 -46.60 -12.37
N GLN A 123 -5.23 -46.37 -12.81
CA GLN A 123 -4.19 -47.40 -12.88
C GLN A 123 -3.84 -47.96 -11.49
N GLN A 124 -3.70 -47.10 -10.48
CA GLN A 124 -3.44 -47.52 -9.09
C GLN A 124 -4.58 -48.37 -8.52
N ILE A 125 -5.83 -47.99 -8.77
CA ILE A 125 -7.00 -48.77 -8.34
C ILE A 125 -7.01 -50.13 -9.05
N SER A 126 -6.78 -50.17 -10.37
CA SER A 126 -6.75 -51.43 -11.13
C SER A 126 -5.69 -52.37 -10.57
N LYS A 127 -4.47 -51.87 -10.35
CA LYS A 127 -3.37 -52.66 -9.79
C LYS A 127 -3.72 -53.26 -8.41
N LYS A 128 -4.34 -52.47 -7.53
CA LYS A 128 -4.79 -52.96 -6.21
C LYS A 128 -5.87 -54.03 -6.32
N ILE A 129 -6.77 -53.91 -7.29
CA ILE A 129 -7.80 -54.93 -7.53
C ILE A 129 -7.13 -56.22 -7.98
N ASP A 130 -6.17 -56.14 -8.91
CA ASP A 130 -5.45 -57.30 -9.42
C ASP A 130 -4.65 -58.01 -8.30
N GLU A 131 -3.93 -57.25 -7.47
CA GLU A 131 -3.22 -57.79 -6.30
C GLU A 131 -4.16 -58.51 -5.31
N LYS A 132 -5.37 -57.97 -5.11
CA LYS A 132 -6.38 -58.60 -4.24
C LYS A 132 -6.98 -59.86 -4.86
N LEU A 133 -7.20 -59.87 -6.18
CA LEU A 133 -7.69 -61.06 -6.88
C LEU A 133 -6.66 -62.19 -6.79
N GLU A 134 -5.38 -61.89 -7.01
CA GLU A 134 -4.29 -62.85 -6.87
C GLU A 134 -4.18 -63.39 -5.43
N GLN A 135 -4.34 -62.52 -4.43
CA GLN A 135 -4.37 -62.95 -3.03
C GLN A 135 -5.52 -63.95 -2.77
N VAL A 136 -6.74 -63.63 -3.24
CA VAL A 136 -7.90 -64.50 -3.07
C VAL A 136 -7.72 -65.84 -3.78
N GLU A 137 -7.16 -65.84 -4.99
CA GLU A 137 -6.86 -67.08 -5.73
C GLU A 137 -5.85 -67.96 -4.98
N ASN A 138 -4.82 -67.36 -4.37
CA ASN A 138 -3.84 -68.08 -3.56
C ASN A 138 -4.46 -68.64 -2.27
N GLU A 139 -5.31 -67.86 -1.59
CA GLU A 139 -6.05 -68.33 -0.41
C GLU A 139 -6.99 -69.49 -0.77
N MET A 140 -7.69 -69.41 -1.91
CA MET A 140 -8.52 -70.51 -2.40
C MET A 140 -7.71 -71.78 -2.64
N LYS A 141 -6.56 -71.70 -3.32
CA LYS A 141 -5.67 -72.85 -3.52
C LYS A 141 -5.19 -73.46 -2.19
N GLN A 142 -4.81 -72.62 -1.23
CA GLN A 142 -4.40 -73.10 0.10
C GLN A 142 -5.54 -73.82 0.82
N ILE A 143 -6.77 -73.33 0.73
CA ILE A 143 -7.94 -73.98 1.31
C ILE A 143 -8.19 -75.33 0.63
N GLU A 144 -8.10 -75.40 -0.70
CA GLU A 144 -8.21 -76.64 -1.45
C GLU A 144 -7.15 -77.66 -1.02
N ASP A 145 -5.88 -77.25 -0.97
CA ASP A 145 -4.77 -78.11 -0.55
C ASP A 145 -4.96 -78.62 0.88
N ASN A 146 -5.34 -77.74 1.81
CA ASN A 146 -5.61 -78.13 3.20
C ASN A 146 -6.77 -79.14 3.29
N PHE A 147 -7.83 -78.94 2.51
CA PHE A 147 -8.96 -79.86 2.45
C PHE A 147 -8.56 -81.22 1.88
N TYR A 148 -7.74 -81.25 0.81
CA TYR A 148 -7.18 -82.48 0.27
C TYR A 148 -6.32 -83.22 1.30
N GLN A 149 -5.45 -82.52 2.04
CA GLN A 149 -4.63 -83.12 3.09
C GLN A 149 -5.46 -83.65 4.27
N GLU A 150 -6.54 -82.96 4.64
CA GLU A 150 -7.46 -83.40 5.70
C GLU A 150 -8.25 -84.67 5.29
N ILE A 151 -8.65 -84.75 4.01
CA ILE A 151 -9.25 -85.97 3.45
C ILE A 151 -8.24 -87.13 3.46
N LEU A 152 -7.01 -86.92 3.01
CA LEU A 152 -5.98 -87.97 2.98
C LEU A 152 -5.63 -88.47 4.38
N SER A 153 -5.51 -87.57 5.35
CA SER A 153 -5.21 -87.91 6.75
C SER A 153 -6.37 -88.60 7.47
N SER A 154 -7.63 -88.24 7.14
CA SER A 154 -8.81 -88.97 7.63
C SER A 154 -8.97 -90.35 6.97
N PHE A 155 -8.59 -90.52 5.71
CA PHE A 155 -8.54 -91.84 5.05
C PHE A 155 -7.48 -92.75 5.68
N ASN A 156 -6.28 -92.23 5.94
CA ASN A 156 -5.20 -93.01 6.57
C ASN A 156 -5.50 -93.39 8.03
N LYS A 157 -6.28 -92.60 8.78
CA LYS A 157 -6.78 -92.96 10.12
C LYS A 157 -7.89 -94.01 10.12
N ASN A 158 -8.61 -94.18 9.01
CA ASN A 158 -9.78 -95.05 8.90
C ASN A 158 -9.47 -96.46 8.37
N ASN A 159 -8.22 -96.90 8.37
CA ASN A 159 -7.85 -98.31 8.15
C ASN A 159 -8.24 -99.25 9.31
N ASN A 160 -9.25 -98.91 10.12
CA ASN A 160 -9.97 -99.84 10.98
C ASN A 160 -11.48 -99.51 11.00
N LEU A 161 -12.18 -100.16 10.06
CA LEU A 161 -13.55 -100.69 10.13
C LEU A 161 -14.79 -99.79 10.34
N THR A 162 -15.67 -99.92 9.34
CA THR A 162 -17.15 -99.89 9.30
C THR A 162 -17.90 -98.58 9.09
N THR A 163 -18.72 -98.66 8.03
CA THR A 163 -19.75 -97.74 7.57
C THR A 163 -20.68 -97.31 8.69
N ASN A 164 -20.92 -96.01 8.88
CA ASN A 164 -22.23 -95.60 9.36
C ASN A 164 -22.65 -94.16 9.01
N LYS A 165 -23.92 -94.04 8.64
CA LYS A 165 -24.65 -92.81 8.32
C LYS A 165 -24.79 -91.92 9.57
N SER A 166 -23.75 -91.16 9.92
CA SER A 166 -23.85 -90.10 10.94
C SER A 166 -22.95 -88.88 10.64
N SER A 167 -22.02 -89.00 9.69
CA SER A 167 -21.01 -87.98 9.41
C SER A 167 -21.53 -86.68 8.75
N LYS A 168 -22.79 -86.65 8.28
CA LYS A 168 -23.40 -85.42 7.72
C LYS A 168 -23.99 -84.48 8.78
N GLN A 169 -24.34 -84.96 9.96
CA GLN A 169 -24.85 -84.11 11.06
C GLN A 169 -23.73 -83.42 11.85
N HIS A 170 -22.51 -83.97 11.85
CA HIS A 170 -21.36 -83.36 12.53
C HIS A 170 -20.77 -82.18 11.73
N LEU A 171 -20.73 -82.26 10.39
CA LEU A 171 -20.24 -81.18 9.54
C LEU A 171 -21.12 -79.91 9.61
N GLY A 172 -22.44 -80.07 9.75
CA GLY A 172 -23.37 -78.95 9.89
C GLY A 172 -23.22 -78.18 11.21
N LYS A 173 -22.86 -78.87 12.30
CA LYS A 173 -22.62 -78.26 13.62
C LYS A 173 -21.26 -77.55 13.69
N LEU A 174 -20.21 -78.11 13.08
CA LEU A 174 -18.91 -77.43 12.97
C LEU A 174 -19.02 -76.14 12.14
N LYS A 175 -19.77 -76.15 11.03
CA LYS A 175 -19.92 -74.98 10.15
C LYS A 175 -20.64 -73.81 10.83
N TRP A 176 -21.60 -74.09 11.72
CA TRP A 176 -22.27 -73.06 12.53
C TRP A 176 -21.38 -72.53 13.67
N GLY A 177 -20.62 -73.39 14.34
CA GLY A 177 -19.69 -72.99 15.40
C GLY A 177 -18.55 -72.11 14.90
N ILE A 178 -17.99 -72.42 13.73
CA ILE A 178 -16.92 -71.64 13.10
C ILE A 178 -17.42 -70.26 12.65
N ASN A 179 -18.62 -70.18 12.05
CA ASN A 179 -19.17 -68.91 11.59
C ASN A 179 -19.54 -67.98 12.77
N ARG A 180 -19.98 -68.55 13.90
CA ARG A 180 -20.23 -67.79 15.14
C ARG A 180 -18.94 -67.27 15.78
N TYR A 181 -17.91 -68.12 15.85
CA TYR A 181 -16.60 -67.74 16.38
C TYR A 181 -15.90 -66.67 15.51
N LEU A 182 -16.09 -66.71 14.19
CA LEU A 182 -15.56 -65.69 13.25
C LEU A 182 -16.28 -64.34 13.37
N ILE A 183 -17.58 -64.32 13.68
CA ILE A 183 -18.36 -63.08 13.86
C ILE A 183 -18.08 -62.46 15.25
N GLU A 184 -18.08 -63.27 16.32
CA GLU A 184 -17.83 -62.79 17.70
C GLU A 184 -16.39 -62.29 17.90
N ASN A 185 -15.39 -62.84 17.20
CA ASN A 185 -14.01 -62.34 17.27
C ASN A 185 -13.77 -61.08 16.41
N ASN A 186 -14.56 -60.84 15.36
CA ASN A 186 -14.39 -59.66 14.50
C ASN A 186 -14.97 -58.40 15.15
N GLU A 187 -16.06 -58.53 15.91
CA GLU A 187 -16.62 -57.43 16.72
C GLU A 187 -15.77 -57.14 17.98
N ASN A 188 -15.31 -58.19 18.69
CA ASN A 188 -14.42 -58.01 19.85
C ASN A 188 -13.03 -57.46 19.47
N SER A 189 -12.49 -57.79 18.30
CA SER A 189 -11.20 -57.28 17.82
C SER A 189 -11.27 -55.82 17.37
N LYS A 190 -12.41 -55.37 16.81
CA LYS A 190 -12.66 -53.95 16.49
C LYS A 190 -12.80 -53.09 17.75
N ASN A 191 -13.62 -53.53 18.71
CA ASN A 191 -13.84 -52.79 19.95
C ASN A 191 -12.56 -52.73 20.81
N LYS A 192 -11.79 -53.83 20.89
CA LYS A 192 -10.53 -53.87 21.64
C LYS A 192 -9.41 -53.06 20.98
N LYS A 193 -9.35 -53.01 19.64
CA LYS A 193 -8.43 -52.10 18.93
C LYS A 193 -8.79 -50.62 19.13
N GLU A 194 -10.06 -50.26 19.10
CA GLU A 194 -10.49 -48.87 19.39
C GLU A 194 -10.23 -48.48 20.86
N GLU A 195 -10.41 -49.41 21.79
CA GLU A 195 -10.16 -49.18 23.22
C GLU A 195 -8.66 -49.10 23.54
N ASP A 196 -7.83 -49.95 22.92
CA ASP A 196 -6.37 -49.89 23.04
C ASP A 196 -5.77 -48.66 22.32
N LEU A 197 -6.32 -48.23 21.18
CA LEU A 197 -5.91 -46.99 20.49
C LEU A 197 -6.17 -45.75 21.35
N ARG A 198 -7.27 -45.70 22.11
CA ARG A 198 -7.54 -44.61 23.06
C ARG A 198 -6.56 -44.61 24.24
N LYS A 199 -6.04 -45.77 24.62
CA LYS A 199 -5.08 -45.91 25.74
C LYS A 199 -3.67 -45.40 25.41
N PHE A 200 -3.29 -45.35 24.13
CA PHE A 200 -2.01 -44.83 23.66
C PHE A 200 -2.11 -43.47 22.95
N GLN A 201 -3.28 -42.83 22.93
CA GLN A 201 -3.43 -41.45 22.44
C GLN A 201 -2.76 -40.48 23.42
N VAL A 202 -1.69 -39.85 22.97
CA VAL A 202 -1.06 -38.73 23.69
C VAL A 202 -2.04 -37.57 23.71
N ARG A 203 -2.42 -37.11 24.91
CA ARG A 203 -3.29 -35.96 25.09
C ARG A 203 -2.49 -34.67 24.90
N LEU A 204 -3.12 -33.67 24.29
CA LEU A 204 -2.50 -32.39 24.00
C LEU A 204 -2.31 -31.51 25.25
N PHE A 205 -3.17 -31.69 26.25
CA PHE A 205 -3.12 -31.01 27.55
C PHE A 205 -3.55 -31.97 28.66
N ASP A 206 -3.05 -31.76 29.87
CA ASP A 206 -3.43 -32.54 31.06
C ASP A 206 -4.30 -31.74 32.04
N ASN A 207 -4.37 -30.40 31.91
CA ASN A 207 -5.19 -29.54 32.77
C ASN A 207 -5.89 -28.41 31.97
N ASN A 208 -6.89 -27.76 32.60
CA ASN A 208 -7.67 -26.69 31.97
C ASN A 208 -6.81 -25.48 31.58
N SER A 209 -5.80 -25.14 32.37
CA SER A 209 -4.93 -23.99 32.07
C SER A 209 -4.02 -24.23 30.86
N GLU A 210 -3.52 -25.46 30.69
CA GLU A 210 -2.80 -25.90 29.50
C GLU A 210 -3.70 -25.90 28.28
N ARG A 211 -4.94 -26.37 28.43
CA ARG A 211 -5.94 -26.29 27.37
C ARG A 211 -6.15 -24.86 26.90
N ASP A 212 -6.41 -23.92 27.82
CA ASP A 212 -6.63 -22.51 27.49
C ASP A 212 -5.39 -21.91 26.80
N ARG A 213 -4.18 -22.26 27.26
CA ARG A 213 -2.93 -21.83 26.63
C ARG A 213 -2.82 -22.35 25.19
N ILE A 214 -3.13 -23.62 24.97
CA ILE A 214 -3.07 -24.25 23.66
C ILE A 214 -4.14 -23.68 22.73
N ASP A 215 -5.34 -23.42 23.24
CA ASP A 215 -6.42 -22.79 22.49
C ASP A 215 -6.00 -21.38 22.02
N ASN A 216 -5.42 -20.56 22.91
CA ASN A 216 -4.86 -19.24 22.54
C ASN A 216 -3.77 -19.33 21.45
N MET A 217 -2.88 -20.32 21.56
CA MET A 217 -1.83 -20.56 20.55
C MET A 217 -2.42 -21.03 19.23
N SER A 218 -3.45 -21.88 19.27
CA SER A 218 -4.13 -22.37 18.07
C SER A 218 -4.85 -21.26 17.32
N GLU A 219 -5.43 -20.31 18.06
CA GLU A 219 -6.12 -19.15 17.49
C GLU A 219 -5.11 -18.21 16.80
N LEU A 220 -3.97 -17.92 17.44
CA LEU A 220 -2.89 -17.14 16.82
C LEU A 220 -2.37 -17.83 15.54
N TYR A 221 -2.16 -19.15 15.58
CA TYR A 221 -1.76 -19.93 14.41
C TYR A 221 -2.79 -19.85 13.28
N ALA A 222 -4.08 -19.95 13.60
CA ALA A 222 -5.17 -19.86 12.62
C ALA A 222 -5.22 -18.48 11.96
N MET A 223 -5.11 -17.39 12.74
CA MET A 223 -5.12 -16.03 12.20
C MET A 223 -3.95 -15.75 11.27
N ILE A 224 -2.73 -16.19 11.61
CA ILE A 224 -1.55 -16.00 10.75
C ILE A 224 -1.76 -16.72 9.40
N ASN A 225 -2.28 -17.94 9.41
CA ASN A 225 -2.61 -18.68 8.18
C ASN A 225 -3.75 -18.02 7.39
N ALA A 226 -4.76 -17.48 8.07
CA ALA A 226 -5.84 -16.74 7.44
C ALA A 226 -5.33 -15.48 6.73
N LEU A 227 -4.42 -14.73 7.36
CA LEU A 227 -3.77 -13.56 6.75
C LEU A 227 -2.94 -13.94 5.52
N GLU A 228 -2.20 -15.05 5.57
CA GLU A 228 -1.43 -15.57 4.43
C GLU A 228 -2.35 -15.93 3.25
N CYS A 229 -3.48 -16.56 3.53
CA CYS A 229 -4.50 -16.85 2.53
C CYS A 229 -5.09 -15.57 1.93
N LEU A 230 -5.41 -14.58 2.76
CA LEU A 230 -5.94 -13.29 2.31
C LEU A 230 -4.94 -12.57 1.38
N GLU A 231 -3.66 -12.53 1.74
CA GLU A 231 -2.59 -11.96 0.91
C GLU A 231 -2.49 -12.68 -0.44
N LYS A 232 -2.50 -14.01 -0.45
CA LYS A 232 -2.43 -14.81 -1.68
C LYS A 232 -3.64 -14.59 -2.58
N VAL A 233 -4.84 -14.55 -2.02
CA VAL A 233 -6.08 -14.34 -2.77
C VAL A 233 -6.12 -12.91 -3.34
N TYR A 234 -5.70 -11.91 -2.57
CA TYR A 234 -5.59 -10.53 -3.03
C TYR A 234 -4.54 -10.35 -4.13
N SER A 235 -3.35 -10.96 -3.99
CA SER A 235 -2.28 -10.92 -5.01
C SER A 235 -2.68 -11.53 -6.36
N ARG A 236 -3.75 -12.33 -6.38
CA ARG A 236 -4.33 -12.97 -7.57
C ARG A 236 -5.60 -12.26 -8.05
N ASP A 237 -5.88 -11.07 -7.54
CA ASP A 237 -7.04 -10.23 -7.88
C ASP A 237 -8.41 -10.89 -7.66
N TYR A 238 -8.51 -11.86 -6.73
CA TYR A 238 -9.79 -12.52 -6.42
C TYR A 238 -10.67 -11.73 -5.43
N VAL A 239 -10.10 -10.75 -4.73
CA VAL A 239 -10.81 -9.90 -3.74
C VAL A 239 -10.57 -8.43 -4.09
N PRO A 240 -11.61 -7.58 -4.13
CA PRO A 240 -11.45 -6.16 -4.43
C PRO A 240 -10.70 -5.44 -3.31
N SER A 241 -9.91 -4.41 -3.67
CA SER A 241 -9.03 -3.70 -2.74
C SER A 241 -9.73 -3.15 -1.50
N LYS A 242 -10.98 -2.69 -1.61
CA LYS A 242 -11.74 -2.16 -0.46
C LYS A 242 -12.02 -3.23 0.59
N GLU A 243 -12.46 -4.42 0.17
CA GLU A 243 -12.76 -5.54 1.06
C GLU A 243 -11.49 -6.12 1.66
N TYR A 244 -10.44 -6.30 0.84
CA TYR A 244 -9.13 -6.70 1.31
C TYR A 244 -8.61 -5.77 2.42
N THR A 245 -8.69 -4.45 2.22
CA THR A 245 -8.17 -3.47 3.17
C THR A 245 -8.87 -3.59 4.53
N ALA A 246 -10.20 -3.73 4.51
CA ALA A 246 -11.00 -3.86 5.73
C ALA A 246 -10.67 -5.15 6.49
N GLU A 247 -10.66 -6.30 5.81
CA GLU A 247 -10.39 -7.59 6.45
C GLU A 247 -8.92 -7.75 6.88
N CYS A 248 -7.96 -7.24 6.09
CA CYS A 248 -6.55 -7.26 6.46
C CYS A 248 -6.30 -6.41 7.72
N SER A 249 -6.87 -5.20 7.79
CA SER A 249 -6.75 -4.33 8.96
C SER A 249 -7.34 -4.99 10.21
N LYS A 250 -8.49 -5.66 10.07
CA LYS A 250 -9.14 -6.39 11.15
C LYS A 250 -8.29 -7.56 11.63
N LEU A 251 -7.77 -8.38 10.72
CA LEU A 251 -6.90 -9.51 11.06
C LEU A 251 -5.61 -9.06 11.75
N LEU A 252 -4.98 -7.97 11.29
CA LEU A 252 -3.78 -7.43 11.94
C LEU A 252 -4.04 -7.01 13.39
N VAL A 253 -5.18 -6.37 13.67
CA VAL A 253 -5.57 -6.02 15.04
C VAL A 253 -5.83 -7.28 15.88
N GLN A 254 -6.54 -8.26 15.33
CA GLN A 254 -6.84 -9.51 16.04
C GLN A 254 -5.56 -10.30 16.36
N ILE A 255 -4.60 -10.36 15.44
CA ILE A 255 -3.29 -11.02 15.65
C ILE A 255 -2.53 -10.36 16.80
N LYS A 256 -2.53 -9.03 16.91
CA LYS A 256 -1.91 -8.34 18.05
C LYS A 256 -2.56 -8.70 19.38
N VAL A 257 -3.88 -8.79 19.40
CA VAL A 257 -4.63 -9.17 20.62
C VAL A 257 -4.31 -10.62 20.98
N ALA A 258 -4.35 -11.54 20.02
CA ALA A 258 -4.03 -12.95 20.22
C ALA A 258 -2.59 -13.16 20.69
N LEU A 259 -1.63 -12.41 20.14
CA LEU A 259 -0.23 -12.48 20.56
C LEU A 259 -0.04 -12.09 22.03
N ARG A 260 -0.82 -11.14 22.55
CA ARG A 260 -0.79 -10.77 23.98
C ARG A 260 -1.31 -11.88 24.90
N LEU A 261 -2.13 -12.81 24.38
CA LEU A 261 -2.64 -13.97 25.11
C LEU A 261 -1.65 -15.15 25.11
N VAL A 262 -0.57 -15.07 24.34
CA VAL A 262 0.50 -16.08 24.28
C VAL A 262 1.75 -15.51 24.97
N PRO A 263 1.90 -15.68 26.30
CA PRO A 263 2.97 -15.04 27.05
C PRO A 263 4.34 -15.61 26.71
N GLY A 264 5.33 -14.71 26.60
CA GLY A 264 6.76 -15.06 26.53
C GLY A 264 7.26 -15.48 25.14
N MET A 265 6.55 -15.16 24.06
CA MET A 265 6.96 -15.51 22.70
C MET A 265 6.75 -14.35 21.72
N SER A 266 7.80 -13.99 20.98
CA SER A 266 7.67 -13.08 19.83
C SER A 266 6.97 -13.77 18.66
N ILE A 267 6.46 -13.00 17.69
CA ILE A 267 5.83 -13.57 16.50
C ILE A 267 6.83 -14.40 15.69
N GLU A 268 8.10 -13.95 15.62
CA GLU A 268 9.19 -14.67 14.96
C GLU A 268 9.53 -15.99 15.67
N GLU A 269 9.56 -16.01 16.99
CA GLU A 269 9.78 -17.24 17.75
C GLU A 269 8.64 -18.23 17.61
N PHE A 270 7.40 -17.75 17.60
CA PHE A 270 6.21 -18.58 17.39
C PHE A 270 6.24 -19.25 16.01
N VAL A 271 6.54 -18.48 14.97
CA VAL A 271 6.65 -18.96 13.60
C VAL A 271 7.77 -19.98 13.45
N ARG A 272 8.93 -19.75 14.08
CA ARG A 272 10.04 -20.69 14.09
C ARG A 272 9.71 -21.99 14.84
N GLN A 273 9.11 -21.88 16.03
CA GLN A 273 8.79 -23.01 16.89
C GLN A 273 7.75 -23.94 16.24
N TYR A 274 6.72 -23.37 15.63
CA TYR A 274 5.63 -24.12 14.98
C TYR A 274 5.83 -24.31 13.48
N ARG A 275 7.00 -23.93 12.94
CA ARG A 275 7.38 -24.08 11.51
C ARG A 275 6.34 -23.51 10.54
N ILE A 276 5.80 -22.33 10.86
CA ILE A 276 4.76 -21.67 10.08
C ILE A 276 5.36 -21.10 8.79
N GLN A 277 4.83 -21.49 7.62
CA GLN A 277 5.33 -21.08 6.30
C GLN A 277 4.42 -20.01 5.68
N CYS A 278 4.43 -18.82 6.28
CA CYS A 278 3.56 -17.71 5.88
C CYS A 278 4.35 -16.41 5.57
N PRO A 279 5.21 -16.40 4.52
CA PRO A 279 6.07 -15.27 4.23
C PRO A 279 5.30 -13.97 3.90
N ALA A 280 4.14 -14.05 3.25
CA ALA A 280 3.36 -12.86 2.90
C ALA A 280 2.69 -12.25 4.14
N ALA A 281 2.12 -13.10 5.01
CA ALA A 281 1.56 -12.67 6.28
C ALA A 281 2.63 -12.03 7.18
N LEU A 282 3.83 -12.60 7.25
CA LEU A 282 4.92 -12.06 8.06
C LEU A 282 5.34 -10.65 7.62
N GLU A 283 5.46 -10.40 6.32
CA GLU A 283 5.75 -9.06 5.83
C GLU A 283 4.61 -8.07 6.17
N ARG A 284 3.34 -8.49 6.08
CA ARG A 284 2.22 -7.63 6.51
C ARG A 284 2.20 -7.35 8.00
N ILE A 285 2.47 -8.36 8.83
CA ILE A 285 2.55 -8.20 10.29
C ILE A 285 3.69 -7.24 10.65
N ARG A 286 4.84 -7.35 9.97
CA ARG A 286 5.98 -6.44 10.16
C ARG A 286 5.65 -5.00 9.74
N GLU A 287 4.97 -4.80 8.61
CA GLU A 287 4.55 -3.48 8.14
C GLU A 287 3.38 -2.90 8.93
N ASP A 288 2.62 -3.76 9.62
CA ASP A 288 1.44 -3.42 10.41
C ASP A 288 0.34 -2.66 9.63
N ARG A 289 0.24 -2.92 8.33
CA ARG A 289 -0.78 -2.32 7.45
C ARG A 289 -1.05 -3.15 6.20
N PRO A 290 -2.27 -3.04 5.61
CA PRO A 290 -2.58 -3.66 4.33
C PRO A 290 -1.74 -3.07 3.17
N ILE A 291 -1.42 -3.88 2.15
CA ILE A 291 -0.60 -3.43 1.01
C ILE A 291 -1.25 -2.32 0.16
N THR A 292 -2.57 -2.18 0.25
CA THR A 292 -3.37 -1.13 -0.39
C THR A 292 -3.17 0.22 0.27
N VAL A 293 -2.91 0.23 1.57
CA VAL A 293 -2.58 1.42 2.34
C VAL A 293 -1.09 1.67 2.12
N ARG A 294 -0.78 2.25 0.96
CA ARG A 294 0.57 2.73 0.68
C ARG A 294 0.90 3.83 1.68
N ASP A 295 2.18 3.89 2.06
CA ASP A 295 2.78 5.04 2.72
C ASP A 295 2.22 6.35 2.15
N ASP A 296 2.23 7.38 2.98
CA ASP A 296 2.00 8.78 2.60
C ASP A 296 2.86 9.24 1.42
N LYS A 297 3.79 8.42 0.90
CA LYS A 297 4.59 8.63 -0.33
C LYS A 297 3.77 8.99 -1.57
N GLY A 298 2.47 8.67 -1.63
CA GLY A 298 1.59 9.17 -2.70
C GLY A 298 1.14 10.63 -2.52
N ASN A 299 1.20 11.14 -1.30
CA ASN A 299 0.72 12.46 -0.87
C ASN A 299 1.74 13.23 -0.02
N GLN A 300 3.01 12.80 0.02
CA GLN A 300 4.03 13.35 0.91
C GLN A 300 4.27 14.81 0.58
N LEU A 301 4.28 15.15 -0.72
CA LEU A 301 4.35 16.53 -1.19
C LEU A 301 3.15 17.37 -0.73
N LYS A 302 1.97 16.75 -0.62
CA LYS A 302 0.78 17.42 -0.07
C LYS A 302 0.93 17.62 1.43
N CYS A 303 1.29 16.59 2.19
CA CYS A 303 1.53 16.72 3.64
C CYS A 303 2.64 17.72 3.95
N ILE A 304 3.71 17.76 3.14
CA ILE A 304 4.76 18.78 3.25
C ILE A 304 4.19 20.17 2.98
N ALA A 305 3.41 20.34 1.90
CA ALA A 305 2.79 21.62 1.58
C ALA A 305 1.84 22.09 2.69
N ASP A 306 0.96 21.22 3.17
CA ASP A 306 -0.01 21.50 4.24
C ASP A 306 0.72 21.90 5.54
N ILE A 307 1.77 21.16 5.95
CA ILE A 307 2.57 21.50 7.14
C ILE A 307 3.30 22.84 6.97
N VAL A 308 3.91 23.09 5.80
CA VAL A 308 4.62 24.35 5.53
C VAL A 308 3.64 25.53 5.55
N GLU A 309 2.49 25.37 4.91
CA GLU A 309 1.41 26.38 4.89
C GLU A 309 0.91 26.69 6.30
N LEU A 310 0.58 25.66 7.09
CA LEU A 310 0.06 25.83 8.45
C LEU A 310 1.08 26.45 9.42
N PHE A 311 2.38 26.14 9.26
CA PHE A 311 3.44 26.83 10.00
C PHE A 311 3.51 28.31 9.65
N ILE A 312 3.50 28.66 8.36
CA ILE A 312 3.55 30.06 7.90
C ILE A 312 2.32 30.81 8.39
N THR A 313 1.13 30.24 8.20
CA THR A 313 -0.15 30.83 8.65
C THR A 313 -0.15 31.08 10.15
N SER A 314 0.26 30.10 10.97
CA SER A 314 0.30 30.25 12.43
C SER A 314 1.30 31.34 12.86
N LEU A 315 2.46 31.42 12.20
CA LEU A 315 3.46 32.46 12.47
C LEU A 315 2.99 33.85 12.05
N ASP A 316 2.34 33.96 10.89
CA ASP A 316 1.82 35.21 10.35
C ASP A 316 0.69 35.76 11.23
N GLN A 317 -0.23 34.90 11.69
CA GLN A 317 -1.27 35.30 12.65
C GLN A 317 -0.67 35.96 13.89
N LEU A 318 0.33 35.32 14.50
CA LEU A 318 1.01 35.85 15.69
C LEU A 318 1.76 37.16 15.39
N LYS A 319 2.41 37.28 14.22
CA LYS A 319 3.11 38.49 13.77
C LYS A 319 2.18 39.65 13.44
N LEU A 320 0.94 39.37 13.02
CA LEU A 320 -0.13 40.35 12.80
C LEU A 320 -0.84 40.75 14.11
N ASN A 321 -0.34 40.31 15.27
CA ASN A 321 -0.94 40.53 16.57
C ASN A 321 -2.33 39.90 16.75
N ILE A 322 -2.64 38.80 16.05
CA ILE A 322 -3.80 37.97 16.37
C ILE A 322 -3.47 37.18 17.63
N ARG A 323 -4.24 37.41 18.71
CA ARG A 323 -3.99 36.83 20.04
C ARG A 323 -5.13 35.97 20.58
N ALA A 324 -6.32 36.07 19.99
CA ALA A 324 -7.50 35.33 20.44
C ALA A 324 -7.33 33.81 20.23
N VAL A 325 -7.73 33.03 21.24
CA VAL A 325 -7.55 31.57 21.24
C VAL A 325 -8.37 30.91 20.14
N ASP A 326 -9.59 31.35 19.88
CA ASP A 326 -10.46 30.81 18.83
C ASP A 326 -9.93 31.05 17.41
N GLU A 327 -9.13 32.09 17.19
CA GLU A 327 -8.47 32.35 15.92
C GLU A 327 -7.17 31.56 15.72
N LEU A 328 -6.44 31.28 16.81
CA LEU A 328 -5.13 30.60 16.78
C LEU A 328 -5.24 29.07 16.90
N PHE A 329 -6.15 28.59 17.74
CA PHE A 329 -6.24 27.18 18.11
C PHE A 329 -6.63 26.24 16.94
N PRO A 330 -7.53 26.61 16.00
CA PRO A 330 -7.88 25.76 14.87
C PRO A 330 -6.66 25.43 13.99
N ASN A 331 -5.88 26.45 13.60
CA ASN A 331 -4.69 26.27 12.77
C ASN A 331 -3.62 25.46 13.49
N LEU A 332 -3.43 25.69 14.80
CA LEU A 332 -2.48 24.92 15.60
C LEU A 332 -2.89 23.44 15.71
N THR A 333 -4.19 23.18 15.84
CA THR A 333 -4.73 21.81 15.89
C THR A 333 -4.52 21.09 14.57
N GLU A 334 -4.80 21.75 13.46
CA GLU A 334 -4.60 21.20 12.13
C GLU A 334 -3.11 21.00 11.81
N LEU A 335 -2.25 21.92 12.25
CA LEU A 335 -0.79 21.77 12.16
C LEU A 335 -0.31 20.54 12.93
N TYR A 336 -0.76 20.37 14.16
CA TYR A 336 -0.42 19.21 14.99
C TYR A 336 -0.90 17.90 14.35
N ALA A 337 -2.13 17.87 13.86
CA ALA A 337 -2.68 16.70 13.16
C ALA A 337 -1.87 16.37 11.90
N SER A 338 -1.53 17.38 11.09
CA SER A 338 -0.76 17.21 9.85
C SER A 338 0.66 16.71 10.10
N ILE A 339 1.34 17.22 11.15
CA ILE A 339 2.65 16.71 11.56
C ILE A 339 2.57 15.26 12.02
N ASN A 340 1.54 14.89 12.80
CA ASN A 340 1.35 13.52 13.27
C ASN A 340 0.96 12.54 12.15
N ALA A 341 0.30 13.04 11.11
CA ALA A 341 -0.05 12.24 9.94
C ALA A 341 1.17 11.90 9.06
N MET A 342 2.28 12.63 9.18
CA MET A 342 3.48 12.38 8.36
C MET A 342 4.32 11.25 8.95
N SER A 343 4.13 10.03 8.43
CA SER A 343 4.86 8.82 8.86
C SER A 343 6.38 8.87 8.68
N THR A 344 6.91 9.79 7.88
CA THR A 344 8.36 9.98 7.69
C THR A 344 9.04 10.70 8.85
N LEU A 345 8.28 11.38 9.71
CA LEU A 345 8.84 12.08 10.86
C LEU A 345 9.00 11.12 12.06
N PRO A 346 10.14 11.16 12.77
CA PRO A 346 10.28 10.45 14.04
C PRO A 346 9.23 10.87 15.07
N ASP A 347 8.85 9.96 15.98
CA ASP A 347 7.85 10.27 17.01
C ASP A 347 8.29 11.38 17.98
N ASP A 348 9.58 11.45 18.29
CA ASP A 348 10.21 12.47 19.13
C ASP A 348 10.74 13.66 18.32
N PHE A 349 10.20 13.92 17.13
CA PHE A 349 10.66 15.02 16.29
C PHE A 349 10.43 16.38 16.95
N ASP A 350 11.46 17.24 16.94
CA ASP A 350 11.47 18.53 17.66
C ASP A 350 10.27 19.42 17.32
N ALA A 351 9.86 19.48 16.06
CA ALA A 351 8.68 20.24 15.64
C ALA A 351 7.37 19.71 16.25
N LYS A 352 7.23 18.37 16.38
CA LYS A 352 6.06 17.70 16.95
C LYS A 352 5.94 18.00 18.44
N VAL A 353 7.06 17.96 19.17
CA VAL A 353 7.11 18.29 20.61
C VAL A 353 6.74 19.76 20.85
N LYS A 354 7.31 20.69 20.07
CA LYS A 354 7.04 22.13 20.20
C LYS A 354 5.59 22.47 19.89
N VAL A 355 5.02 21.97 18.79
CA VAL A 355 3.61 22.22 18.45
C VAL A 355 2.67 21.62 19.50
N LYS A 356 2.98 20.42 20.01
CA LYS A 356 2.21 19.78 21.10
C LYS A 356 2.22 20.59 22.39
N TYR A 357 3.32 21.25 22.73
CA TYR A 357 3.40 22.09 23.93
C TYR A 357 2.39 23.26 23.87
N TRP A 358 2.15 23.82 22.68
CA TRP A 358 1.17 24.89 22.48
C TRP A 358 -0.28 24.41 22.46
N TYR A 359 -0.53 23.10 22.47
CA TYR A 359 -1.87 22.55 22.67
C TYR A 359 -2.51 22.94 24.02
N LYS A 360 -1.73 23.57 24.91
CA LYS A 360 -2.22 24.25 26.13
C LYS A 360 -3.34 25.26 25.87
N LEU A 361 -3.43 25.82 24.65
CA LEU A 361 -4.53 26.70 24.25
C LEU A 361 -5.91 26.02 24.32
N HIS A 362 -5.97 24.69 24.23
CA HIS A 362 -7.23 23.94 24.35
C HIS A 362 -7.94 24.15 25.70
N GLY A 363 -7.19 24.44 26.76
CA GLY A 363 -7.74 24.66 28.10
C GLY A 363 -8.22 26.09 28.36
N MET A 364 -8.03 27.00 27.41
CA MET A 364 -8.40 28.42 27.51
C MET A 364 -9.78 28.67 26.88
N ALA A 365 -10.49 29.69 27.34
CA ALA A 365 -11.76 30.07 26.72
C ALA A 365 -11.54 30.70 25.34
N ALA A 366 -12.50 30.53 24.43
CA ALA A 366 -12.40 31.02 23.04
C ALA A 366 -12.01 32.51 22.91
N HIS A 367 -12.56 33.35 23.79
CA HIS A 367 -12.35 34.80 23.80
C HIS A 367 -11.09 35.25 24.57
N GLU A 368 -10.37 34.32 25.21
CA GLU A 368 -9.14 34.66 25.91
C GLU A 368 -8.04 34.99 24.89
N GLU A 369 -7.20 35.96 25.23
CA GLU A 369 -6.09 36.41 24.39
C GLU A 369 -4.74 36.06 25.03
N LEU A 370 -3.77 35.73 24.18
CA LEU A 370 -2.39 35.51 24.62
C LEU A 370 -1.70 36.83 24.95
N SER A 371 -1.02 36.88 26.09
CA SER A 371 -0.14 38.00 26.45
C SER A 371 1.01 38.17 25.45
N ASP A 372 1.56 39.39 25.39
CA ASP A 372 2.69 39.70 24.51
C ASP A 372 3.93 38.85 24.75
N GLU A 373 4.22 38.53 26.00
CA GLU A 373 5.33 37.65 26.36
C GLU A 373 5.08 36.22 25.88
N THR A 374 3.85 35.71 26.09
CA THR A 374 3.47 34.35 25.70
C THR A 374 3.47 34.18 24.19
N ALA A 375 2.96 35.14 23.43
CA ALA A 375 2.92 35.03 21.97
C ALA A 375 4.32 35.21 21.35
N ARG A 376 5.20 36.04 21.94
CA ARG A 376 6.62 36.07 21.53
C ARG A 376 7.32 34.74 21.75
N GLN A 377 7.05 34.07 22.87
CA GLN A 377 7.56 32.73 23.14
C GLN A 377 7.00 31.70 22.13
N MET A 378 5.71 31.81 21.77
CA MET A 378 5.08 30.95 20.76
C MET A 378 5.72 31.12 19.39
N ILE A 379 5.96 32.36 18.96
CA ILE A 379 6.67 32.65 17.70
C ILE A 379 8.05 32.00 17.71
N PHE A 380 8.83 32.20 18.77
CA PHE A 380 10.18 31.63 18.88
C PHE A 380 10.19 30.10 18.77
N GLU A 381 9.26 29.43 19.45
CA GLU A 381 9.18 27.98 19.43
C GLU A 381 8.65 27.42 18.10
N LEU A 382 7.64 28.07 17.50
CA LEU A 382 7.13 27.66 16.19
C LEU A 382 8.16 27.90 15.09
N GLU A 383 8.92 29.00 15.11
CA GLU A 383 10.03 29.23 14.18
C GLU A 383 11.14 28.18 14.35
N ALA A 384 11.47 27.81 15.59
CA ALA A 384 12.43 26.73 15.85
C ALA A 384 11.93 25.39 15.29
N GLY A 385 10.66 25.03 15.53
CA GLY A 385 10.05 23.83 14.99
C GLY A 385 10.01 23.81 13.46
N TYR A 386 9.64 24.93 12.84
CA TYR A 386 9.63 25.08 11.38
C TYR A 386 11.03 24.95 10.78
N ASN A 387 12.05 25.54 11.41
CA ASN A 387 13.44 25.40 10.99
C ASN A 387 13.95 23.96 11.12
N ALA A 388 13.57 23.24 12.18
CA ALA A 388 13.88 21.81 12.33
C ALA A 388 13.23 20.99 11.21
N PHE A 389 11.96 21.28 10.88
CA PHE A 389 11.24 20.65 9.78
C PHE A 389 11.90 20.93 8.42
N GLN A 390 12.28 22.17 8.13
CA GLN A 390 13.01 22.50 6.91
C GLN A 390 14.37 21.78 6.80
N ARG A 391 15.10 21.64 7.92
CA ARG A 391 16.37 20.90 7.93
C ARG A 391 16.14 19.43 7.60
N PHE A 392 15.11 18.82 8.17
CA PHE A 392 14.71 17.45 7.88
C PHE A 392 14.39 17.24 6.39
N LEU A 393 13.67 18.17 5.75
CA LEU A 393 13.36 18.12 4.33
C LEU A 393 14.57 18.30 3.41
N ARG A 394 15.63 18.98 3.87
CA ARG A 394 16.88 19.14 3.11
C ARG A 394 17.83 17.94 3.29
N SER A 395 17.67 17.18 4.37
CA SER A 395 18.47 15.98 4.67
C SER A 395 17.86 14.68 4.17
N SER A 396 16.57 14.69 3.82
CA SER A 396 15.84 13.57 3.19
C SER A 396 15.91 13.69 1.67
#